data_AF-Q2K710-F1
#
_entry.id   AF-Q2K710-F1
#
_cell.length_a   1.000
_cell.length_b   1.000
_cell.length_c   1.000
_cell.angle_alpha   90.00
_cell.angle_beta   90.00
_cell.angle_gamma   90.00
#
_symmetry.space_group_name_H-M   'P 1'
#
loop_
_entity.id
_entity.type
_entity.pdbx_description
1 polymer ?
#
loop_
_entity_poly.entity_id
_entity_poly.type
_entity_poly.pdbx_seq_one_letter_code
_entity_poly.pdbx_strand_id
1 'polypeptide(L)'
;MKRRTLVLGGAAIAASSVVAAAIWPRRHVVVAARTFDWKGTDFLSGGTKSVALEKLPAPLFRTRPNCVVTIAQTLGPCHVNDVPARQDISEGEAGLPLRLALRIVHAADCRPVENADIEIWHTDHRGIYSGREAARMCTLGDAEAISGLAFRGRQLTDKAGQASFLTAYPGWYSGRTPHVHCRILVDGKELLVSQVYSTMP
;
A
#
# COMPACT_ATOMS: atom_id res chain seq x y z
N MET A 1 -38.12 -22.35 6.12
CA MET A 1 -37.38 -22.71 4.88
C MET A 1 -38.08 -22.10 3.67
N LYS A 2 -37.45 -21.15 2.98
CA LYS A 2 -37.44 -21.03 1.52
C LYS A 2 -36.51 -19.85 1.14
N ARG A 3 -35.57 -20.20 0.28
CA ARG A 3 -34.36 -19.46 -0.09
C ARG A 3 -34.73 -18.16 -0.81
N ARG A 4 -34.10 -17.04 -0.44
CA ARG A 4 -34.10 -15.83 -1.28
C ARG A 4 -32.91 -15.92 -2.21
N THR A 5 -33.19 -16.29 -3.45
CA THR A 5 -32.28 -16.26 -4.59
C THR A 5 -31.84 -14.81 -4.83
N LEU A 6 -30.53 -14.55 -4.72
CA LEU A 6 -29.89 -13.36 -5.26
C LEU A 6 -29.74 -13.56 -6.76
N VAL A 7 -30.42 -12.75 -7.57
CA VAL A 7 -30.15 -12.65 -9.01
C VAL A 7 -28.98 -11.68 -9.17
N LEU A 8 -27.79 -12.21 -9.47
CA LEU A 8 -26.67 -11.43 -10.00
C LEU A 8 -27.03 -10.99 -11.42
N GLY A 9 -27.38 -9.72 -11.60
CA GLY A 9 -27.41 -9.10 -12.92
C GLY A 9 -25.99 -8.72 -13.33
N GLY A 10 -25.29 -9.63 -13.99
CA GLY A 10 -24.05 -9.31 -14.69
C GLY A 10 -24.36 -8.57 -15.99
N ALA A 11 -23.67 -7.46 -16.22
CA ALA A 11 -23.51 -6.90 -17.56
C ALA A 11 -22.03 -7.02 -17.93
N ALA A 12 -21.72 -7.97 -18.81
CA ALA A 12 -20.47 -7.97 -19.55
C ALA A 12 -20.65 -7.03 -20.74
N ILE A 13 -19.88 -5.95 -20.80
CA ILE A 13 -19.71 -5.19 -22.05
C ILE A 13 -18.51 -5.81 -22.74
N ALA A 14 -18.76 -6.75 -23.65
CA ALA A 14 -17.80 -7.13 -24.66
C ALA A 14 -17.73 -5.97 -25.66
N ALA A 15 -16.54 -5.42 -25.86
CA ALA A 15 -16.28 -4.51 -26.97
C ALA A 15 -16.30 -5.33 -28.26
N SER A 16 -17.48 -5.50 -28.85
CA SER A 16 -17.62 -5.88 -30.25
C SER A 16 -18.62 -4.95 -30.91
N SER A 17 -18.14 -4.29 -31.95
CA SER A 17 -18.84 -3.32 -32.77
C SER A 17 -19.98 -3.97 -33.56
N VAL A 18 -21.16 -4.12 -32.94
CA VAL A 18 -22.43 -4.25 -33.68
C VAL A 18 -23.52 -3.49 -32.94
N VAL A 19 -24.14 -2.57 -33.66
CA VAL A 19 -25.27 -1.73 -33.23
C VAL A 19 -26.49 -2.59 -32.92
N ALA A 20 -27.03 -2.44 -31.72
CA ALA A 20 -28.42 -2.81 -31.43
C ALA A 20 -29.08 -1.65 -30.67
N ALA A 21 -29.90 -0.89 -31.38
CA ALA A 21 -30.75 0.14 -30.81
C ALA A 21 -31.94 -0.51 -30.10
N ALA A 22 -32.18 -0.15 -28.84
CA ALA A 22 -33.44 -0.41 -28.16
C ALA A 22 -33.91 0.88 -27.45
N ILE A 23 -35.19 1.15 -27.63
CA ILE A 23 -35.88 2.42 -27.46
C ILE A 23 -36.53 2.47 -26.07
N TRP A 24 -36.06 3.34 -25.16
CA TRP A 24 -36.90 3.99 -24.13
C TRP A 24 -36.14 5.13 -23.42
N PRO A 25 -36.73 6.33 -23.21
CA PRO A 25 -36.02 7.46 -22.62
C PRO A 25 -36.02 7.33 -21.09
N ARG A 26 -34.89 6.90 -20.51
CA ARG A 26 -34.55 7.31 -19.14
C ARG A 26 -33.64 8.52 -19.25
N ARG A 27 -34.12 9.68 -18.81
CA ARG A 27 -33.28 10.86 -18.58
C ARG A 27 -32.27 10.48 -17.49
N HIS A 28 -31.15 9.89 -17.90
CA HIS A 28 -29.97 9.78 -17.07
C HIS A 28 -29.41 11.19 -16.94
N VAL A 29 -29.64 11.79 -15.77
CA VAL A 29 -28.85 12.96 -15.36
C VAL A 29 -27.42 12.45 -15.24
N VAL A 30 -26.59 12.79 -16.22
CA VAL A 30 -25.14 12.61 -16.13
C VAL A 30 -24.67 13.55 -15.04
N VAL A 31 -24.55 13.03 -13.80
CA VAL A 31 -23.80 13.69 -12.74
C VAL A 31 -22.35 13.58 -13.16
N ALA A 32 -21.89 14.54 -13.96
CA ALA A 32 -20.53 14.74 -14.44
C ALA A 32 -19.69 13.45 -14.47
N ALA A 33 -19.72 12.74 -15.60
CA ALA A 33 -18.62 11.86 -15.94
C ALA A 33 -17.38 12.76 -16.08
N ARG A 34 -16.68 13.00 -14.97
CA ARG A 34 -15.33 13.54 -15.02
C ARG A 34 -14.50 12.43 -15.62
N THR A 35 -14.33 12.48 -16.94
CA THR A 35 -13.22 11.81 -17.59
C THR A 35 -11.97 12.41 -16.98
N PHE A 36 -11.38 11.69 -16.04
CA PHE A 36 -10.05 12.01 -15.57
C PHE A 36 -9.10 11.60 -16.70
N ASP A 37 -8.81 12.56 -17.57
CA ASP A 37 -7.91 12.42 -18.72
C ASP A 37 -6.45 12.48 -18.26
N TRP A 38 -6.12 11.70 -17.22
CA TRP A 38 -4.76 11.56 -16.71
C TRP A 38 -4.08 10.43 -17.47
N LYS A 39 -2.96 10.71 -18.12
CA LYS A 39 -2.06 9.65 -18.58
C LYS A 39 -1.39 9.05 -17.34
N GLY A 40 -1.16 7.74 -17.31
CA GLY A 40 -0.44 7.10 -16.19
C GLY A 40 0.96 7.69 -15.94
N THR A 41 1.52 8.36 -16.94
CA THR A 41 2.76 9.15 -16.88
C THR A 41 2.65 10.47 -16.11
N ASP A 42 1.43 10.94 -15.84
CA ASP A 42 1.14 12.23 -15.20
C ASP A 42 1.21 12.14 -13.66
N PHE A 43 1.31 10.94 -13.11
CA PHE A 43 1.79 10.73 -11.73
C PHE A 43 3.31 10.84 -11.73
N LEU A 44 3.78 12.09 -11.81
CA LEU A 44 5.15 12.58 -11.70
C LEU A 44 6.17 11.51 -11.28
N SER A 45 7.03 11.12 -12.21
CA SER A 45 8.22 10.32 -11.93
C SER A 45 9.07 10.97 -10.82
N GLY A 46 9.78 10.13 -10.05
CA GLY A 46 10.67 10.59 -9.00
C GLY A 46 10.16 10.36 -7.58
N GLY A 47 9.23 9.42 -7.35
CA GLY A 47 8.98 8.76 -6.06
C GLY A 47 9.23 9.65 -4.84
N THR A 48 8.21 10.33 -4.34
CA THR A 48 8.29 11.24 -3.19
C THR A 48 9.17 12.50 -3.32
N LYS A 49 10.13 12.59 -4.26
CA LYS A 49 10.84 13.86 -4.56
C LYS A 49 9.90 14.95 -5.07
N SER A 50 8.75 14.55 -5.63
CA SER A 50 7.65 15.44 -6.01
C SER A 50 6.85 15.98 -4.81
N VAL A 51 7.11 15.47 -3.60
CA VAL A 51 6.43 15.87 -2.37
C VAL A 51 7.36 16.76 -1.54
N ALA A 52 6.98 18.03 -1.36
CA ALA A 52 7.65 18.96 -0.46
C ALA A 52 7.40 18.55 1.01
N LEU A 53 8.26 17.68 1.54
CA LEU A 53 8.13 17.08 2.87
C LEU A 53 8.01 18.10 3.99
N GLU A 54 8.80 19.17 3.88
CA GLU A 54 8.83 20.28 4.81
C GLU A 54 7.51 21.05 4.88
N LYS A 55 6.66 20.90 3.86
CA LYS A 55 5.34 21.54 3.77
C LYS A 55 4.20 20.60 4.19
N LEU A 56 4.46 19.32 4.40
CA LEU A 56 3.43 18.40 4.86
C LEU A 56 3.12 18.66 6.34
N PRO A 57 1.83 18.68 6.75
CA PRO A 57 1.49 18.73 8.18
C PRO A 57 2.08 17.50 8.90
N ALA A 58 2.22 17.52 10.22
CA ALA A 58 2.61 16.31 10.95
C ALA A 58 1.64 15.14 10.67
N PRO A 59 2.09 13.87 10.66
CA PRO A 59 1.19 12.74 10.51
C PRO A 59 0.08 12.75 11.56
N LEU A 60 -1.15 12.51 11.12
CA LEU A 60 -2.32 12.50 12.00
C LEU A 60 -2.46 11.14 12.66
N PHE A 61 -2.52 11.14 13.98
CA PHE A 61 -2.80 9.97 14.78
C PHE A 61 -4.00 10.25 15.69
N ARG A 62 -4.72 9.19 16.08
CA ARG A 62 -5.74 9.30 17.12
C ARG A 62 -5.09 9.81 18.42
N THR A 63 -5.78 10.70 19.11
CA THR A 63 -5.33 11.22 20.42
C THR A 63 -5.22 10.10 21.46
N ARG A 64 -6.13 9.12 21.41
CA ARG A 64 -6.06 7.85 22.14
C ARG A 64 -5.88 6.70 21.15
N PRO A 65 -4.78 5.92 21.24
CA PRO A 65 -4.59 4.73 20.40
C PRO A 65 -5.66 3.67 20.69
N ASN A 66 -5.99 2.86 19.68
CA ASN A 66 -6.74 1.61 19.89
C ASN A 66 -5.74 0.54 20.35
N CYS A 67 -5.78 0.16 21.61
CA CYS A 67 -4.81 -0.76 22.21
C CYS A 67 -5.36 -2.18 22.19
N VAL A 68 -5.63 -2.64 20.97
CA VAL A 68 -5.98 -4.02 20.68
C VAL A 68 -4.82 -4.65 19.93
N VAL A 69 -4.59 -5.95 20.16
CA VAL A 69 -3.52 -6.66 19.49
C VAL A 69 -3.79 -6.67 17.97
N THR A 70 -2.81 -6.18 17.20
CA THR A 70 -2.84 -6.28 15.73
C THR A 70 -2.68 -7.75 15.32
N ILE A 71 -3.50 -8.18 14.35
CA ILE A 71 -3.48 -9.57 13.87
C ILE A 71 -2.17 -9.85 13.13
N ALA A 72 -1.50 -10.94 13.50
CA ALA A 72 -0.32 -11.42 12.82
C ALA A 72 -0.66 -12.03 11.45
N GLN A 73 0.22 -11.81 10.47
CA GLN A 73 0.14 -12.41 9.13
C GLN A 73 1.51 -12.95 8.72
N THR A 74 1.54 -13.67 7.59
CA THR A 74 2.77 -14.29 7.09
C THR A 74 3.76 -13.26 6.54
N LEU A 75 5.06 -13.50 6.76
CA LEU A 75 6.16 -12.77 6.10
C LEU A 75 6.05 -12.82 4.58
N GLY A 76 5.68 -13.97 4.03
CA GLY A 76 5.55 -14.17 2.59
C GLY A 76 6.90 -14.26 1.86
N PRO A 77 6.87 -14.61 0.56
CA PRO A 77 8.06 -15.00 -0.19
C PRO A 77 8.87 -13.82 -0.75
N CYS A 78 8.36 -12.59 -0.59
CA CYS A 78 8.94 -11.38 -1.18
C CYS A 78 9.72 -10.54 -0.15
N HIS A 79 9.94 -11.03 1.07
CA HIS A 79 10.86 -10.40 2.02
C HIS A 79 12.30 -10.64 1.57
N VAL A 80 13.21 -9.71 1.90
CA VAL A 80 14.65 -9.78 1.62
C VAL A 80 15.42 -9.43 2.88
N ASN A 81 16.67 -9.89 2.99
CA ASN A 81 17.52 -9.45 4.08
C ASN A 81 18.05 -8.02 3.83
N ASP A 82 18.71 -7.44 4.83
CA ASP A 82 19.38 -6.14 4.74
C ASP A 82 18.48 -4.98 4.26
N VAL A 83 17.25 -4.95 4.78
CA VAL A 83 16.29 -3.86 4.52
C VAL A 83 16.91 -2.51 4.94
N PRO A 84 17.00 -1.51 4.04
CA PRO A 84 17.77 -0.30 4.30
C PRO A 84 17.09 0.64 5.29
N ALA A 85 17.86 1.21 6.22
CA ALA A 85 17.38 2.24 7.14
C ALA A 85 17.26 3.60 6.44
N ARG A 86 16.06 3.94 5.97
CA ARG A 86 15.77 5.19 5.23
C ARG A 86 14.30 5.59 5.35
N GLN A 87 14.06 6.90 5.30
CA GLN A 87 12.71 7.45 5.37
C GLN A 87 12.01 7.42 4.00
N ASP A 88 12.69 7.89 2.96
CA ASP A 88 12.25 7.73 1.57
C ASP A 88 12.69 6.36 1.04
N ILE A 89 11.71 5.51 0.79
CA ILE A 89 11.92 4.14 0.32
C ILE A 89 11.70 3.98 -1.18
N SER A 90 11.35 5.03 -1.91
CA SER A 90 10.95 4.94 -3.32
C SER A 90 12.09 4.63 -4.29
N GLU A 91 13.34 4.96 -3.93
CA GLU A 91 14.48 4.97 -4.87
C GLU A 91 14.26 5.83 -6.13
N GLY A 92 13.29 6.74 -6.11
CA GLY A 92 12.90 7.56 -7.27
C GLY A 92 11.93 6.86 -8.23
N GLU A 93 11.49 5.64 -7.92
CA GLU A 93 10.49 4.91 -8.70
C GLU A 93 9.18 5.68 -8.83
N ALA A 94 8.48 5.46 -9.95
CA ALA A 94 7.20 6.10 -10.20
C ALA A 94 6.07 5.51 -9.34
N GLY A 95 5.10 6.35 -8.97
CA GLY A 95 3.89 5.93 -8.27
C GLY A 95 3.18 7.10 -7.60
N LEU A 96 1.96 6.86 -7.12
CA LEU A 96 1.18 7.87 -6.39
C LEU A 96 1.83 8.12 -5.02
N PRO A 97 2.38 9.32 -4.72
CA PRO A 97 3.11 9.53 -3.49
C PRO A 97 2.25 9.35 -2.24
N LEU A 98 2.83 8.69 -1.23
CA LEU A 98 2.19 8.34 0.03
C LEU A 98 3.17 8.58 1.18
N ARG A 99 2.73 9.29 2.22
CA ARG A 99 3.40 9.27 3.52
C ARG A 99 2.68 8.28 4.44
N LEU A 100 3.29 7.13 4.66
CA LEU A 100 2.79 6.12 5.58
C LEU A 100 3.35 6.39 6.98
N ALA A 101 2.48 6.57 7.98
CA ALA A 101 2.90 6.77 9.36
C ALA A 101 2.28 5.72 10.26
N LEU A 102 3.09 5.17 11.16
CA LEU A 102 2.74 4.08 12.06
C LEU A 102 3.04 4.50 13.49
N ARG A 103 2.16 4.11 14.42
CA ARG A 103 2.38 4.28 15.86
C ARG A 103 2.33 2.92 16.55
N ILE A 104 3.39 2.56 17.25
CA ILE A 104 3.51 1.32 18.00
C ILE A 104 3.26 1.61 19.48
N VAL A 105 2.34 0.85 20.06
CA VAL A 105 1.96 0.94 21.48
C VAL A 105 1.83 -0.46 22.07
N HIS A 106 2.03 -0.58 23.38
CA HIS A 106 1.69 -1.79 24.09
C HIS A 106 0.17 -2.00 24.12
N ALA A 107 -0.29 -3.21 23.83
CA ALA A 107 -1.72 -3.54 23.87
C ALA A 107 -2.31 -3.50 25.29
N ALA A 108 -1.49 -3.74 26.32
CA ALA A 108 -1.95 -3.80 27.70
C ALA A 108 -2.31 -2.43 28.30
N ASP A 109 -1.56 -1.38 27.95
CA ASP A 109 -1.63 -0.08 28.64
C ASP A 109 -1.51 1.14 27.71
N CYS A 110 -1.50 0.94 26.40
CA CYS A 110 -1.38 1.99 25.39
C CYS A 110 -0.08 2.80 25.42
N ARG A 111 0.92 2.41 26.22
CA ARG A 111 2.17 3.16 26.27
C ARG A 111 2.92 3.05 24.94
N PRO A 112 3.45 4.16 24.40
CA PRO A 112 4.26 4.13 23.19
C PRO A 112 5.50 3.28 23.36
N VAL A 113 5.90 2.58 22.29
CA VAL A 113 7.14 1.82 22.24
C VAL A 113 8.17 2.63 21.46
N GLU A 114 9.16 3.20 22.15
CA GLU A 114 10.30 3.88 21.54
C GLU A 114 11.34 2.86 21.05
N ASN A 115 12.09 3.20 20.00
CA ASN A 115 13.13 2.36 19.39
C ASN A 115 12.63 1.00 18.88
N ALA A 116 11.33 0.86 18.62
CA ALA A 116 10.80 -0.27 17.85
C ALA A 116 11.25 -0.10 16.40
N ASP A 117 11.83 -1.16 15.86
CA ASP A 117 12.34 -1.22 14.51
C ASP A 117 11.24 -1.74 13.58
N ILE A 118 10.71 -0.84 12.77
CA ILE A 118 9.65 -1.14 11.81
C ILE A 118 10.27 -1.29 10.44
N GLU A 119 10.15 -2.48 9.87
CA GLU A 119 10.51 -2.77 8.48
C GLU A 119 9.23 -2.85 7.63
N ILE A 120 9.21 -2.14 6.50
CA ILE A 120 8.11 -2.23 5.54
C ILE A 120 8.61 -2.60 4.15
N TRP A 121 7.78 -3.32 3.41
CA TRP A 121 7.98 -3.57 1.99
C TRP A 121 6.65 -3.69 1.25
N HIS A 122 6.63 -3.28 -0.01
CA HIS A 122 5.47 -3.45 -0.88
C HIS A 122 5.87 -3.46 -2.36
N THR A 123 4.87 -3.65 -3.22
CA THR A 123 5.01 -3.61 -4.67
C THR A 123 5.12 -2.17 -5.19
N ASP A 124 5.76 -2.00 -6.34
CA ASP A 124 5.59 -0.81 -7.17
C ASP A 124 4.15 -0.66 -7.67
N HIS A 125 3.87 0.41 -8.42
CA HIS A 125 2.54 0.67 -8.99
C HIS A 125 2.07 -0.40 -10.00
N ARG A 126 2.98 -1.22 -10.55
CA ARG A 126 2.71 -2.32 -11.49
C ARG A 126 2.42 -3.64 -10.77
N GLY A 127 2.60 -3.70 -9.44
CA GLY A 127 2.42 -4.93 -8.66
C GLY A 127 3.68 -5.78 -8.55
N ILE A 128 4.87 -5.22 -8.79
CA ILE A 128 6.17 -5.92 -8.79
C ILE A 128 6.95 -5.56 -7.52
N TYR A 129 7.52 -6.55 -6.84
CA TYR A 129 8.44 -6.32 -5.73
C TYR A 129 9.89 -6.20 -6.23
N SER A 130 10.68 -5.36 -5.56
CA SER A 130 12.12 -5.25 -5.77
C SER A 130 12.93 -6.28 -4.98
N GLY A 131 14.23 -6.38 -5.22
CA GLY A 131 15.18 -7.12 -4.41
C GLY A 131 15.56 -8.48 -4.99
N ARG A 132 16.87 -8.70 -5.11
CA ARG A 132 17.46 -9.92 -5.68
C ARG A 132 17.11 -11.20 -4.94
N GLU A 133 16.98 -11.10 -3.62
CA GLU A 133 16.67 -12.23 -2.74
C GLU A 133 15.17 -12.53 -2.70
N ALA A 134 14.33 -11.62 -3.20
CA ALA A 134 12.91 -11.87 -3.29
C ALA A 134 12.69 -13.02 -4.27
N ALA A 135 11.74 -13.90 -3.95
CA ALA A 135 11.48 -15.04 -4.80
C ALA A 135 11.07 -14.59 -6.22
N ARG A 136 11.43 -15.36 -7.24
CA ARG A 136 11.32 -14.93 -8.66
C ARG A 136 9.90 -14.55 -9.09
N MET A 137 8.87 -15.07 -8.44
CA MET A 137 7.48 -14.66 -8.69
C MET A 137 7.16 -13.24 -8.20
N CYS A 138 7.98 -12.68 -7.33
CA CYS A 138 7.82 -11.34 -6.76
C CYS A 138 8.38 -10.26 -7.70
N THR A 139 9.49 -10.54 -8.40
CA THR A 139 10.15 -9.59 -9.30
C THR A 139 9.73 -9.76 -10.77
N LEU A 140 9.08 -10.88 -11.11
CA LEU A 140 8.69 -11.26 -12.48
C LEU A 140 9.86 -11.28 -13.49
N GLY A 141 11.11 -11.33 -13.01
CA GLY A 141 12.29 -11.25 -13.88
C GLY A 141 12.64 -9.83 -14.34
N ASP A 142 11.99 -8.79 -13.81
CA ASP A 142 12.30 -7.40 -14.10
C ASP A 142 13.71 -7.06 -13.57
N ALA A 143 14.61 -6.64 -14.46
CA ALA A 143 16.02 -6.43 -14.15
C ALA A 143 16.23 -5.26 -13.17
N GLU A 144 15.45 -4.19 -13.31
CA GLU A 144 15.51 -3.03 -12.42
C GLU A 144 15.04 -3.43 -11.03
N ALA A 145 13.89 -4.09 -10.93
CA ALA A 145 13.35 -4.61 -9.68
C ALA A 145 14.34 -5.56 -8.98
N ILE A 146 14.98 -6.48 -9.71
CA ILE A 146 15.98 -7.40 -9.14
C ILE A 146 17.21 -6.66 -8.60
N SER A 147 17.62 -5.57 -9.25
CA SER A 147 18.83 -4.84 -8.90
C SER A 147 18.64 -3.82 -7.77
N GLY A 148 17.42 -3.31 -7.59
CA GLY A 148 17.08 -2.30 -6.59
C GLY A 148 16.47 -2.87 -5.32
N LEU A 149 16.20 -1.96 -4.38
CA LEU A 149 15.48 -2.22 -3.13
C LEU A 149 14.30 -1.25 -2.97
N ALA A 150 13.82 -0.66 -4.07
CA ALA A 150 12.68 0.27 -4.08
C ALA A 150 11.49 -0.29 -3.32
N PHE A 151 10.79 0.60 -2.62
CA PHE A 151 9.66 0.30 -1.74
C PHE A 151 9.98 -0.66 -0.60
N ARG A 152 11.24 -0.65 -0.13
CA ARG A 152 11.70 -1.32 1.09
C ARG A 152 12.44 -0.35 1.99
N GLY A 153 12.15 -0.39 3.27
CA GLY A 153 12.96 0.32 4.25
C GLY A 153 12.52 0.09 5.68
N ARG A 154 13.36 0.56 6.60
CA ARG A 154 13.12 0.48 8.04
C ARG A 154 13.36 1.80 8.76
N GLN A 155 12.61 1.99 9.83
CA GLN A 155 12.65 3.18 10.69
C GLN A 155 12.48 2.76 12.15
N LEU A 156 13.20 3.45 13.04
CA LEU A 156 12.98 3.34 14.48
C LEU A 156 11.86 4.27 14.90
N THR A 157 11.01 3.83 15.83
CA THR A 157 10.02 4.69 16.45
C THR A 157 10.64 5.70 17.40
N ASP A 158 10.08 6.91 17.40
CA ASP A 158 10.42 7.97 18.35
C ASP A 158 9.82 7.75 19.75
N LYS A 159 10.02 8.71 20.67
CA LYS A 159 9.45 8.72 22.04
C LYS A 159 7.94 8.61 22.10
N ALA A 160 7.24 9.02 21.04
CA ALA A 160 5.79 8.92 20.92
C ALA A 160 5.37 7.62 20.21
N GLY A 161 6.31 6.69 20.01
CA GLY A 161 6.11 5.40 19.36
C GLY A 161 5.87 5.53 17.86
N GLN A 162 6.25 6.65 17.24
CA GLN A 162 5.90 6.97 15.86
C GLN A 162 7.09 6.81 14.91
N ALA A 163 6.82 6.28 13.73
CA ALA A 163 7.72 6.31 12.59
C ALA A 163 6.94 6.62 11.31
N SER A 164 7.62 7.19 10.33
CA SER A 164 7.00 7.51 9.04
C SER A 164 7.92 7.19 7.88
N PHE A 165 7.30 6.82 6.76
CA PHE A 165 7.94 6.47 5.52
C PHE A 165 7.36 7.32 4.40
N LEU A 166 8.22 7.65 3.44
CA LEU A 166 7.85 8.30 2.19
C LEU A 166 7.95 7.24 1.12
N THR A 167 6.83 6.97 0.49
CA THR A 167 6.69 5.88 -0.46
C THR A 167 5.66 6.22 -1.54
N ALA A 168 5.27 5.23 -2.34
CA ALA A 168 4.13 5.30 -3.24
C ALA A 168 3.02 4.32 -2.79
N TYR A 169 1.79 4.59 -3.21
CA TYR A 169 0.67 3.68 -3.02
C TYR A 169 0.96 2.33 -3.73
N PRO A 170 0.79 1.18 -3.05
CA PRO A 170 1.16 -0.13 -3.60
C PRO A 170 0.27 -0.51 -4.79
N GLY A 171 0.89 -1.08 -5.84
CA GLY A 171 0.17 -1.62 -6.99
C GLY A 171 -0.57 -2.91 -6.67
N TRP A 172 -1.65 -3.15 -7.42
CA TRP A 172 -2.40 -4.40 -7.35
C TRP A 172 -1.66 -5.53 -8.06
N TYR A 173 -1.80 -6.76 -7.57
CA TYR A 173 -1.39 -7.98 -8.27
C TYR A 173 -2.38 -9.11 -8.00
N SER A 174 -2.41 -10.10 -8.91
CA SER A 174 -3.43 -11.14 -8.91
C SER A 174 -3.56 -11.87 -7.57
N GLY A 175 -4.80 -12.02 -7.10
CA GLY A 175 -5.14 -12.74 -5.88
C GLY A 175 -4.97 -11.96 -4.58
N ARG A 176 -4.55 -10.69 -4.61
CA ARG A 176 -4.32 -9.88 -3.40
C ARG A 176 -4.86 -8.46 -3.55
N THR A 177 -5.46 -7.94 -2.48
CA THR A 177 -5.73 -6.49 -2.36
C THR A 177 -4.40 -5.74 -2.24
N PRO A 178 -4.26 -4.48 -2.70
CA PRO A 178 -3.07 -3.68 -2.41
C PRO A 178 -2.81 -3.59 -0.90
N HIS A 179 -1.55 -3.76 -0.50
CA HIS A 179 -1.13 -3.78 0.90
C HIS A 179 0.33 -3.37 1.05
N VAL A 180 0.69 -2.97 2.27
CA VAL A 180 2.08 -2.80 2.70
C VAL A 180 2.39 -3.84 3.76
N HIS A 181 3.41 -4.65 3.56
CA HIS A 181 3.87 -5.54 4.60
C HIS A 181 4.58 -4.75 5.70
N CYS A 182 4.47 -5.23 6.94
CA CYS A 182 5.08 -4.63 8.11
C CYS A 182 5.64 -5.72 9.00
N ARG A 183 6.88 -5.53 9.45
CA ARG A 183 7.58 -6.38 10.42
C ARG A 183 8.13 -5.49 11.52
N ILE A 184 7.92 -5.89 12.77
CA ILE A 184 8.27 -5.08 13.94
C ILE A 184 9.20 -5.89 14.83
N LEU A 185 10.36 -5.33 15.12
CA LEU A 185 11.33 -5.85 16.06
C LEU A 185 11.50 -4.89 17.24
N VAL A 186 11.71 -5.43 18.43
CA VAL A 186 12.10 -4.67 19.63
C VAL A 186 13.27 -5.39 20.26
N ASP A 187 14.37 -4.68 20.51
CA ASP A 187 15.63 -5.25 21.02
C ASP A 187 16.11 -6.46 20.20
N GLY A 188 15.95 -6.38 18.87
CA GLY A 188 16.32 -7.45 17.93
C GLY A 188 15.40 -8.67 17.91
N LYS A 189 14.32 -8.67 18.71
CA LYS A 189 13.31 -9.75 18.72
C LYS A 189 12.12 -9.38 17.86
N GLU A 190 11.77 -10.25 16.91
CA GLU A 190 10.56 -10.10 16.12
C GLU A 190 9.32 -10.26 17.02
N LEU A 191 8.49 -9.22 17.06
CA LEU A 191 7.24 -9.22 17.82
C LEU A 191 6.01 -9.41 16.94
N LEU A 192 6.04 -8.88 15.72
CA LEU A 192 4.90 -8.92 14.81
C LEU A 192 5.36 -8.90 13.37
N VAL A 193 4.73 -9.75 12.57
CA VAL A 193 4.63 -9.59 11.12
C VAL A 193 3.16 -9.43 10.78
N SER A 194 2.82 -8.44 9.95
CA SER A 194 1.45 -8.13 9.56
C SER A 194 1.41 -7.40 8.21
N GLN A 195 0.22 -6.98 7.78
CA GLN A 195 0.04 -6.17 6.58
C GLN A 195 -0.94 -5.03 6.84
N VAL A 196 -0.64 -3.88 6.26
CA VAL A 196 -1.48 -2.67 6.28
C VAL A 196 -2.28 -2.64 4.99
N TYR A 197 -3.59 -2.51 5.12
CA TYR A 197 -4.52 -2.41 4.00
C TYR A 197 -5.13 -1.02 3.96
N SER A 198 -5.30 -0.49 2.76
CA SER A 198 -6.11 0.71 2.56
C SER A 198 -7.59 0.35 2.72
N THR A 199 -8.30 1.10 3.54
CA THR A 199 -9.76 1.10 3.47
C THR A 199 -10.16 1.82 2.19
N MET A 200 -10.79 1.13 1.23
CA MET A 200 -11.51 1.85 0.18
C MET A 200 -12.59 2.70 0.87
N PRO A 201 -12.70 4.00 0.55
CA PRO A 201 -13.77 4.85 1.07
C PRO A 201 -15.15 4.36 0.62
#